data_AF-A0A2S6F9P5-F1
#
_entry.id   AF-A0A2S6F9P5-F1
#
_cell.length_a   1.000
_cell.length_b   1.000
_cell.length_c   1.000
_cell.angle_alpha   90.00
_cell.angle_beta   90.00
_cell.angle_gamma   90.00
#
_symmetry.space_group_name_H-M   'P 1'
#
loop_
_entity.id
_entity.type
_entity.pdbx_description
1 polymer ?
#
loop_
_entity_poly.entity_id
_entity_poly.type
_entity_poly.pdbx_seq_one_letter_code
_entity_poly.pdbx_strand_id
1 'polypeptide(L)'
;MTPIISHLLKMFPELTTQVETDSLNWTFNTCLKQLGPDFYSKVARLHPILNIEYSVLCQRLRYNLSSPDYSSPEQIKEQLIDALKLAELLEYTYQHYLVVPREVLRLRRHKAIYRELLTELSGYSFVLDNPEPESLKTSLSLTQAIREKTAQSNWYRIFISRSKRVINLLDNLDTGSKAFRDFVVLLDKYTNPFLAYLGWCFFAPRLFTNLFLILKHTIPGQWMGEKEKSLDWSDRFYAHLQRRWFELANDSVWFTVGILNCFVLVGALAPLSVYLSLFAFVFDVANTSLRAYIEIGRLQQLQKEYGELFNQEKNEDKKKTIKEYQDSISYRIKFEVLRSFLSVGGAAAVVIAMALSVPALGFINPVIPLVGALLLLVLWGVSLYLTNKLDEYRPVDNIEKPALSVINKLGFFASKNEKRESLHLSAKTEKDDEVGELIPTSAFN
;
A
#
# COMPACT_ATOMS: atom_id res chain seq x y z
N MET A 1 -4.65 -17.55 24.39
CA MET A 1 -5.15 -16.37 23.64
C MET A 1 -3.98 -15.43 23.38
N THR A 2 -3.74 -15.17 22.10
CA THR A 2 -2.66 -14.31 21.60
C THR A 2 -3.04 -12.83 21.70
N PRO A 3 -2.07 -11.91 21.55
CA PRO A 3 -2.34 -10.47 21.54
C PRO A 3 -3.30 -10.03 20.43
N ILE A 4 -3.17 -10.60 19.24
CA ILE A 4 -4.03 -10.28 18.08
C ILE A 4 -5.47 -10.68 18.36
N ILE A 5 -5.69 -11.89 18.88
CA ILE A 5 -7.04 -12.35 19.20
C ILE A 5 -7.65 -11.50 20.31
N SER A 6 -6.86 -11.13 21.31
CA SER A 6 -7.31 -10.24 22.39
C SER A 6 -7.72 -8.86 21.83
N HIS A 7 -6.95 -8.34 20.87
CA HIS A 7 -7.28 -7.09 20.17
C HIS A 7 -8.55 -7.20 19.33
N LEU A 8 -8.68 -8.28 18.52
CA LEU A 8 -9.86 -8.54 17.71
C LEU A 8 -11.13 -8.67 18.55
N LEU A 9 -11.07 -9.36 19.68
CA LEU A 9 -12.20 -9.49 20.60
C LEU A 9 -12.58 -8.15 21.27
N LYS A 10 -11.59 -7.28 21.53
CA LYS A 10 -11.84 -5.90 22.00
C LYS A 10 -12.57 -5.08 20.94
N MET A 11 -12.20 -5.24 19.66
CA MET A 11 -12.84 -4.54 18.53
C MET A 11 -14.23 -5.12 18.19
N PHE A 12 -14.37 -6.44 18.31
CA PHE A 12 -15.56 -7.19 17.94
C PHE A 12 -15.91 -8.24 19.01
N PRO A 13 -16.57 -7.82 20.10
CA PRO A 13 -16.99 -8.74 21.16
C PRO A 13 -17.89 -9.88 20.66
N GLU A 14 -18.57 -9.68 19.53
CA GLU A 14 -19.42 -10.68 18.88
C GLU A 14 -18.65 -11.94 18.43
N LEU A 15 -17.30 -11.89 18.34
CA LEU A 15 -16.44 -13.02 18.00
C LEU A 15 -16.11 -13.94 19.20
N THR A 16 -16.42 -13.54 20.44
CA THR A 16 -15.90 -14.20 21.68
C THR A 16 -16.25 -15.69 21.77
N THR A 17 -17.50 -16.07 21.50
CA THR A 17 -17.94 -17.48 21.55
C THR A 17 -17.41 -18.35 20.40
N GLN A 18 -16.87 -17.74 19.35
CA GLN A 18 -16.49 -18.42 18.10
C GLN A 18 -14.98 -18.61 17.96
N VAL A 19 -14.19 -17.86 18.74
CA VAL A 19 -12.73 -17.89 18.70
C VAL A 19 -12.14 -18.91 19.69
N GLU A 20 -12.91 -19.34 20.70
CA GLU A 20 -12.49 -20.21 21.80
C GLU A 20 -12.50 -21.72 21.49
N THR A 21 -13.10 -22.17 20.39
CA THR A 21 -13.09 -23.59 19.99
C THR A 21 -11.77 -24.00 19.33
N ASP A 22 -10.72 -24.17 20.14
CA ASP A 22 -9.46 -24.83 19.74
C ASP A 22 -9.65 -26.35 19.70
N SER A 23 -10.47 -26.83 18.76
CA SER A 23 -10.61 -28.26 18.47
C SER A 23 -9.78 -28.60 17.22
N LEU A 24 -9.27 -29.84 17.13
CA LEU A 24 -8.56 -30.33 15.94
C LEU A 24 -9.41 -30.28 14.65
N ASN A 25 -10.73 -30.05 14.79
CA ASN A 25 -11.66 -29.81 13.70
C ASN A 25 -11.86 -28.29 13.54
N TRP A 26 -11.44 -27.74 12.41
CA TRP A 26 -11.57 -26.31 12.13
C TRP A 26 -13.03 -25.91 11.81
N THR A 27 -13.64 -25.03 12.63
CA THR A 27 -15.04 -24.60 12.49
C THR A 27 -15.24 -23.10 12.24
N PHE A 28 -14.16 -22.31 12.28
CA PHE A 28 -14.24 -20.84 12.26
C PHE A 28 -14.96 -20.28 11.02
N ASN A 29 -14.72 -20.84 9.83
CA ASN A 29 -15.42 -20.45 8.60
C ASN A 29 -16.96 -20.58 8.71
N THR A 30 -17.43 -21.67 9.33
CA THR A 30 -18.88 -21.89 9.53
C THR A 30 -19.46 -20.85 10.47
N CYS A 31 -18.72 -20.45 11.51
CA CYS A 31 -19.11 -19.41 12.45
C CYS A 31 -19.22 -18.04 11.78
N LEU A 32 -18.25 -17.66 10.93
CA LEU A 32 -18.29 -16.41 10.17
C LEU A 32 -19.54 -16.28 9.31
N LYS A 33 -20.01 -17.38 8.71
CA LYS A 33 -21.22 -17.42 7.88
C LYS A 33 -22.51 -17.12 8.66
N GLN A 34 -22.50 -17.31 9.98
CA GLN A 34 -23.65 -17.07 10.86
C GLN A 34 -23.73 -15.61 11.35
N LEU A 35 -22.66 -14.83 11.20
CA LEU A 35 -22.63 -13.43 11.64
C LEU A 35 -23.47 -12.55 10.70
N GLY A 36 -24.20 -11.61 11.30
CA GLY A 36 -25.16 -10.75 10.61
C GLY A 36 -24.54 -9.50 9.94
N PRO A 37 -25.35 -8.74 9.18
CA PRO A 37 -24.91 -7.54 8.47
C PRO A 37 -24.36 -6.44 9.39
N ASP A 38 -24.87 -6.30 10.61
CA ASP A 38 -24.41 -5.28 11.57
C ASP A 38 -22.94 -5.48 11.96
N PHE A 39 -22.53 -6.74 12.14
CA PHE A 39 -21.13 -7.09 12.37
C PHE A 39 -20.28 -6.71 11.15
N TYR A 40 -20.70 -7.13 9.96
CA TYR A 40 -19.95 -6.88 8.74
C TYR A 40 -19.93 -5.41 8.31
N SER A 41 -20.90 -4.59 8.73
CA SER A 41 -20.83 -3.13 8.59
C SER A 41 -19.63 -2.56 9.36
N LYS A 42 -19.45 -2.97 10.62
CA LYS A 42 -18.29 -2.56 11.44
C LYS A 42 -16.99 -3.06 10.82
N VAL A 43 -16.93 -4.33 10.43
CA VAL A 43 -15.73 -4.93 9.81
C VAL A 43 -15.39 -4.24 8.50
N ALA A 44 -16.39 -3.94 7.66
CA ALA A 44 -16.19 -3.23 6.40
C ALA A 44 -15.63 -1.81 6.60
N ARG A 45 -16.02 -1.10 7.67
CA ARG A 45 -15.45 0.22 8.00
C ARG A 45 -14.02 0.15 8.54
N LEU A 46 -13.69 -0.92 9.28
CA LEU A 46 -12.39 -1.13 9.93
C LEU A 46 -11.44 -2.02 9.13
N HIS A 47 -11.84 -2.48 7.95
CA HIS A 47 -11.03 -3.35 7.09
C HIS A 47 -9.60 -2.83 6.81
N PRO A 48 -9.32 -1.51 6.71
CA PRO A 48 -7.95 -1.05 6.48
C PRO A 48 -7.04 -1.35 7.69
N ILE A 49 -7.57 -1.21 8.91
CA ILE A 49 -6.83 -1.49 10.15
C ILE A 49 -6.60 -3.00 10.27
N LEU A 50 -7.64 -3.81 10.03
CA LEU A 50 -7.52 -5.27 10.06
C LEU A 50 -6.53 -5.79 9.02
N ASN A 51 -6.49 -5.19 7.84
CA ASN A 51 -5.53 -5.57 6.81
C ASN A 51 -4.09 -5.15 7.17
N ILE A 52 -3.89 -4.05 7.92
CA ILE A 52 -2.59 -3.66 8.47
C ILE A 52 -2.15 -4.67 9.53
N GLU A 53 -3.01 -4.98 10.49
CA GLU A 53 -2.71 -5.96 11.55
C GLU A 53 -2.38 -7.34 10.97
N TYR A 54 -3.17 -7.79 9.98
CA TYR A 54 -2.89 -9.00 9.22
C TYR A 54 -1.54 -8.96 8.49
N SER A 55 -1.19 -7.84 7.87
CA SER A 55 0.12 -7.64 7.21
C SER A 55 1.29 -7.74 8.20
N VAL A 56 1.17 -7.11 9.37
CA VAL A 56 2.17 -7.19 10.45
C VAL A 56 2.33 -8.64 10.93
N LEU A 57 1.22 -9.36 11.12
CA LEU A 57 1.27 -10.77 11.46
C LEU A 57 1.97 -11.61 10.39
N CYS A 58 1.69 -11.36 9.11
CA CYS A 58 2.36 -12.06 8.01
C CYS A 58 3.87 -11.82 7.97
N GLN A 59 4.33 -10.58 8.19
CA GLN A 59 5.75 -10.27 8.27
C GLN A 59 6.43 -11.05 9.39
N ARG A 60 5.78 -11.11 10.56
CA ARG A 60 6.31 -11.84 11.72
C ARG A 60 6.36 -13.33 11.48
N LEU A 61 5.27 -13.91 10.95
CA LEU A 61 5.24 -15.32 10.57
C LEU A 61 6.36 -15.67 9.60
N ARG A 62 6.59 -14.83 8.59
CA ARG A 62 7.69 -15.01 7.63
C ARG A 62 9.07 -14.98 8.32
N TYR A 63 9.29 -14.02 9.21
CA TYR A 63 10.53 -13.93 10.00
C TYR A 63 10.74 -15.19 10.84
N ASN A 64 9.73 -15.61 11.58
CA ASN A 64 9.77 -16.79 12.45
C ASN A 64 9.96 -18.10 11.66
N LEU A 65 9.35 -18.23 10.49
CA LEU A 65 9.55 -19.37 9.58
C LEU A 65 10.93 -19.36 8.93
N SER A 66 11.53 -18.20 8.69
CA SER A 66 12.88 -18.08 8.09
C SER A 66 13.99 -18.30 9.11
N SER A 67 13.72 -18.12 10.39
CA SER A 67 14.68 -18.26 11.50
C SER A 67 14.11 -19.14 12.62
N PRO A 68 13.91 -20.45 12.35
CA PRO A 68 13.24 -21.37 13.26
C PRO A 68 13.98 -21.58 14.59
N ASP A 69 15.28 -21.31 14.64
CA ASP A 69 16.11 -21.53 15.84
C ASP A 69 15.77 -20.54 16.99
N TYR A 70 15.01 -19.48 16.71
CA TYR A 70 14.65 -18.42 17.68
C TYR A 70 13.18 -18.43 18.14
N SER A 71 12.31 -19.27 17.54
CA SER A 71 10.87 -19.29 17.84
C SER A 71 10.43 -20.66 18.35
N SER A 72 9.56 -20.70 19.37
CA SER A 72 8.99 -21.97 19.80
C SER A 72 7.98 -22.49 18.76
N PRO A 73 7.94 -23.80 18.49
CA PRO A 73 6.95 -24.41 17.59
C PRO A 73 5.50 -24.05 17.99
N GLU A 74 5.23 -23.96 19.29
CA GLU A 74 3.93 -23.55 19.82
C GLU A 74 3.58 -22.10 19.44
N GLN A 75 4.55 -21.17 19.47
CA GLN A 75 4.32 -19.77 19.10
C GLN A 75 4.05 -19.63 17.60
N ILE A 76 4.74 -20.41 16.75
CA ILE A 76 4.48 -20.44 15.30
C ILE A 76 3.08 -20.99 15.04
N LYS A 77 2.68 -22.06 15.75
CA LYS A 77 1.34 -22.63 15.66
C LYS A 77 0.26 -21.61 16.02
N GLU A 78 0.39 -20.91 17.14
CA GLU A 78 -0.55 -19.87 17.55
C GLU A 78 -0.66 -18.74 16.52
N GLN A 79 0.47 -18.28 15.98
CA GLN A 79 0.47 -17.24 14.93
C GLN A 79 -0.18 -17.71 13.62
N LEU A 80 0.01 -18.98 13.23
CA LEU A 80 -0.64 -19.56 12.06
C LEU A 80 -2.17 -19.65 12.25
N ILE A 81 -2.63 -19.98 13.46
CA ILE A 81 -4.06 -19.98 13.81
C ILE A 81 -4.63 -18.57 13.71
N ASP A 82 -3.95 -17.57 14.29
CA ASP A 82 -4.37 -16.17 14.21
C ASP A 82 -4.43 -15.67 12.77
N ALA A 83 -3.43 -16.02 11.96
CA ALA A 83 -3.35 -15.61 10.56
C ALA A 83 -4.46 -16.26 9.74
N LEU A 84 -4.78 -17.51 10.02
CA LEU A 84 -5.89 -18.20 9.36
C LEU A 84 -7.25 -17.58 9.75
N LYS A 85 -7.48 -17.29 11.04
CA LYS A 85 -8.71 -16.60 11.52
C LYS A 85 -8.86 -15.23 10.85
N LEU A 86 -7.82 -14.41 10.85
CA LEU A 86 -7.83 -13.09 10.19
C LEU A 86 -8.03 -13.20 8.68
N ALA A 87 -7.36 -14.14 8.02
CA ALA A 87 -7.49 -14.34 6.59
C ALA A 87 -8.91 -14.78 6.20
N GLU A 88 -9.57 -15.64 6.99
CA GLU A 88 -10.96 -16.06 6.77
C GLU A 88 -11.94 -14.90 6.96
N LEU A 89 -11.78 -14.10 8.02
CA LEU A 89 -12.61 -12.92 8.27
C LEU A 89 -12.47 -11.89 7.13
N LEU A 90 -11.24 -11.58 6.72
CA LEU A 90 -10.97 -10.65 5.64
C LEU A 90 -11.46 -11.19 4.29
N GLU A 91 -11.26 -12.48 4.00
CA GLU A 91 -11.71 -13.09 2.75
C GLU A 91 -13.23 -12.99 2.64
N TYR A 92 -13.95 -13.39 3.67
CA TYR A 92 -15.41 -13.35 3.68
C TYR A 92 -15.92 -11.91 3.49
N THR A 93 -15.28 -10.95 4.16
CA THR A 93 -15.57 -9.52 4.00
C THR A 93 -15.31 -9.04 2.57
N TYR A 94 -14.15 -9.37 2.00
CA TYR A 94 -13.78 -8.96 0.65
C TYR A 94 -14.59 -9.66 -0.44
N GLN A 95 -15.04 -10.89 -0.22
CA GLN A 95 -15.82 -11.65 -1.18
C GLN A 95 -17.26 -11.17 -1.23
N HIS A 96 -17.88 -10.95 -0.06
CA HIS A 96 -19.33 -10.77 0.02
C HIS A 96 -19.78 -9.34 0.24
N TYR A 97 -18.96 -8.49 0.87
CA TYR A 97 -19.36 -7.15 1.28
C TYR A 97 -18.60 -6.05 0.55
N LEU A 98 -17.31 -6.22 0.27
CA LEU A 98 -16.48 -5.23 -0.44
C LEU A 98 -16.25 -5.56 -1.92
N VAL A 99 -16.56 -6.79 -2.32
CA VAL A 99 -16.44 -7.38 -3.66
C VAL A 99 -15.09 -7.04 -4.32
N VAL A 100 -14.02 -7.63 -3.76
CA VAL A 100 -12.62 -7.38 -4.17
C VAL A 100 -11.93 -8.68 -4.56
N PRO A 101 -12.11 -9.14 -5.82
CA PRO A 101 -11.58 -10.41 -6.29
C PRO A 101 -10.08 -10.62 -6.02
N ARG A 102 -9.26 -9.58 -6.21
CA ARG A 102 -7.81 -9.68 -6.00
C ARG A 102 -7.42 -9.99 -4.55
N GLU A 103 -8.11 -9.41 -3.58
CA GLU A 103 -7.80 -9.63 -2.16
C GLU A 103 -8.28 -11.01 -1.74
N VAL A 104 -9.44 -11.43 -2.25
CA VAL A 104 -9.95 -12.80 -2.08
C VAL A 104 -8.93 -13.82 -2.61
N LEU A 105 -8.39 -13.63 -3.81
CA LEU A 105 -7.38 -14.53 -4.37
C LEU A 105 -6.08 -14.55 -3.55
N ARG A 106 -5.60 -13.37 -3.11
CA ARG A 106 -4.42 -13.27 -2.24
C ARG A 106 -4.63 -14.05 -0.94
N LEU A 107 -5.77 -13.84 -0.27
CA LEU A 107 -6.10 -14.46 1.00
C LEU A 107 -6.32 -15.96 0.86
N ARG A 108 -6.98 -16.44 -0.22
CA ARG A 108 -7.12 -17.87 -0.51
C ARG A 108 -5.78 -18.58 -0.66
N ARG A 109 -4.80 -17.95 -1.33
CA ARG A 109 -3.43 -18.49 -1.44
C ARG A 109 -2.77 -18.59 -0.07
N HIS A 110 -2.85 -17.53 0.74
CA HIS A 110 -2.28 -17.52 2.09
C HIS A 110 -2.94 -18.60 2.99
N LYS A 111 -4.28 -18.71 2.96
CA LYS A 111 -5.02 -19.75 3.68
C LYS A 111 -4.58 -21.15 3.31
N ALA A 112 -4.38 -21.43 2.02
CA ALA A 112 -3.91 -22.74 1.56
C ALA A 112 -2.56 -23.10 2.21
N ILE A 113 -1.63 -22.14 2.24
CA ILE A 113 -0.32 -22.31 2.89
C ILE A 113 -0.49 -22.53 4.41
N TYR A 114 -1.32 -21.73 5.10
CA TYR A 114 -1.52 -21.88 6.54
C TYR A 114 -2.15 -23.23 6.90
N ARG A 115 -3.15 -23.68 6.13
CA ARG A 115 -3.82 -24.97 6.35
C ARG A 115 -2.85 -26.13 6.15
N GLU A 116 -2.02 -26.07 5.10
CA GLU A 116 -0.97 -27.06 4.87
C GLU A 116 0.01 -27.11 6.05
N LEU A 117 0.56 -25.96 6.47
CA LEU A 117 1.49 -25.89 7.60
C LEU A 117 0.86 -26.35 8.92
N LEU A 118 -0.40 -26.00 9.21
CA LEU A 118 -1.10 -26.43 10.44
C LEU A 118 -1.40 -27.94 10.43
N THR A 119 -1.66 -28.52 9.26
CA THR A 119 -1.84 -29.96 9.10
C THR A 119 -0.52 -30.68 9.39
N GLU A 120 0.59 -30.22 8.80
CA GLU A 120 1.93 -30.82 8.96
C GLU A 120 2.47 -30.65 10.40
N LEU A 121 2.29 -29.49 11.02
CA LEU A 121 2.88 -29.16 12.33
C LEU A 121 2.03 -29.62 13.52
N SER A 122 0.71 -29.75 13.36
CA SER A 122 -0.20 -29.89 14.50
C SER A 122 -1.35 -30.87 14.27
N GLY A 123 -1.39 -31.55 13.11
CA GLY A 123 -2.41 -32.56 12.82
C GLY A 123 -3.83 -32.00 12.73
N TYR A 124 -3.99 -30.70 12.46
CA TYR A 124 -5.30 -30.11 12.22
C TYR A 124 -5.98 -30.78 11.03
N SER A 125 -7.28 -31.04 11.16
CA SER A 125 -8.11 -31.47 10.05
C SER A 125 -8.97 -30.31 9.59
N PHE A 126 -8.89 -30.03 8.30
CA PHE A 126 -9.75 -29.06 7.63
C PHE A 126 -10.78 -29.84 6.85
N VAL A 127 -12.06 -29.56 7.11
CA VAL A 127 -13.11 -29.99 6.17
C VAL A 127 -12.75 -29.34 4.84
N LEU A 128 -12.55 -30.15 3.80
CA LEU A 128 -12.49 -29.68 2.43
C LEU A 128 -13.83 -28.98 2.17
N ASP A 129 -13.87 -27.66 2.37
CA ASP A 129 -14.85 -26.82 1.70
C ASP A 129 -14.74 -27.24 0.23
N ASN A 130 -15.84 -27.75 -0.35
CA ASN A 130 -15.93 -27.95 -1.80
C ASN A 130 -15.27 -26.73 -2.44
N PRO A 131 -14.34 -26.90 -3.41
CA PRO A 131 -13.69 -25.76 -4.01
C PRO A 131 -14.79 -24.82 -4.47
N GLU A 132 -14.97 -23.70 -3.76
CA GLU A 132 -15.95 -22.71 -4.18
C GLU A 132 -15.60 -22.40 -5.62
N PRO A 133 -16.58 -22.51 -6.52
CA PRO A 133 -16.31 -22.80 -7.92
C PRO A 133 -15.26 -21.84 -8.47
N GLU A 134 -14.41 -22.36 -9.35
CA GLU A 134 -13.47 -21.64 -10.23
C GLU A 134 -14.08 -20.47 -11.03
N SER A 135 -15.32 -20.06 -10.73
CA SER A 135 -16.04 -18.95 -11.36
C SER A 135 -15.54 -17.56 -10.95
N LEU A 136 -14.52 -17.45 -10.09
CA LEU A 136 -13.62 -16.29 -10.12
C LEU A 136 -12.77 -16.38 -11.39
N LYS A 137 -13.42 -16.34 -12.55
CA LYS A 137 -12.79 -16.17 -13.85
C LYS A 137 -11.97 -14.89 -13.75
N THR A 138 -10.68 -15.09 -13.61
CA THR A 138 -9.58 -14.13 -13.73
C THR A 138 -9.54 -13.60 -15.16
N SER A 139 -10.60 -12.93 -15.62
CA SER A 139 -10.34 -11.81 -16.50
C SER A 139 -9.63 -10.78 -15.63
N LEU A 140 -8.44 -10.33 -16.05
CA LEU A 140 -7.80 -9.16 -15.44
C LEU A 140 -8.90 -8.12 -15.26
N SER A 141 -9.24 -7.80 -14.00
CA SER A 141 -10.28 -6.81 -13.74
C SER A 141 -9.89 -5.57 -14.53
N LEU A 142 -10.76 -5.10 -15.43
CA LEU A 142 -10.46 -3.96 -16.30
C LEU A 142 -9.91 -2.77 -15.49
N THR A 143 -10.41 -2.60 -14.27
CA THR A 143 -9.91 -1.63 -13.29
C THR A 143 -8.43 -1.83 -12.92
N GLN A 144 -8.01 -3.06 -12.70
CA GLN A 144 -6.61 -3.38 -12.40
C GLN A 144 -5.71 -3.13 -13.61
N ALA A 145 -6.13 -3.57 -14.80
CA ALA A 145 -5.40 -3.32 -16.02
C ALA A 145 -5.20 -1.81 -16.26
N ILE A 146 -6.26 -1.01 -16.06
CA ILE A 146 -6.16 0.46 -16.11
C ILE A 146 -5.16 0.97 -15.07
N ARG A 147 -5.29 0.58 -13.80
CA ARG A 147 -4.41 1.05 -12.73
C ARG A 147 -2.94 0.73 -13.00
N GLU A 148 -2.62 -0.49 -13.41
CA GLU A 148 -1.26 -0.92 -13.71
C GLU A 148 -0.69 -0.20 -14.93
N LYS A 149 -1.48 -0.09 -16.02
CA LYS A 149 -1.06 0.64 -17.21
C LYS A 149 -0.87 2.13 -16.95
N THR A 150 -1.74 2.76 -16.15
CA THR A 150 -1.56 4.16 -15.72
C THR A 150 -0.28 4.32 -14.90
N ALA A 151 0.01 3.41 -13.96
CA ALA A 151 1.23 3.47 -13.15
C ALA A 151 2.50 3.34 -14.01
N GLN A 152 2.53 2.38 -14.94
CA GLN A 152 3.66 2.16 -15.85
C GLN A 152 3.87 3.34 -16.80
N SER A 153 2.79 3.89 -17.36
CA SER A 153 2.87 4.95 -18.36
C SER A 153 3.08 6.35 -17.79
N ASN A 154 2.81 6.57 -16.49
CA ASN A 154 2.96 7.89 -15.85
C ASN A 154 4.38 8.45 -15.98
N TRP A 155 5.40 7.59 -15.86
CA TRP A 155 6.79 8.02 -15.93
C TRP A 155 7.14 8.59 -17.31
N TYR A 156 6.66 7.96 -18.39
CA TYR A 156 6.84 8.47 -19.75
C TYR A 156 6.11 9.79 -19.97
N ARG A 157 4.87 9.92 -19.47
CA ARG A 157 4.11 11.18 -19.54
C ARG A 157 4.88 12.32 -18.86
N ILE A 158 5.39 12.08 -17.66
CA ILE A 158 6.15 13.07 -16.89
C ILE A 158 7.45 13.43 -17.63
N PHE A 159 8.19 12.44 -18.12
CA PHE A 159 9.43 12.67 -18.87
C PHE A 159 9.18 13.50 -20.13
N ILE A 160 8.24 13.10 -20.99
CA ILE A 160 7.94 13.81 -22.25
C ILE A 160 7.52 15.25 -21.98
N SER A 161 6.59 15.47 -21.04
CA SER A 161 6.09 16.82 -20.72
C SER A 161 7.18 17.73 -20.13
N ARG A 162 8.06 17.20 -19.25
CA ARG A 162 9.17 17.96 -18.66
C ARG A 162 10.28 18.23 -19.68
N SER A 163 10.63 17.26 -20.52
CA SER A 163 11.62 17.42 -21.59
C SER A 163 11.17 18.47 -22.62
N LYS A 164 9.89 18.44 -23.00
CA LYS A 164 9.31 19.46 -23.89
C LYS A 164 9.43 20.86 -23.30
N ARG A 165 9.21 21.02 -22.00
CA ARG A 165 9.35 22.33 -21.33
C ARG A 165 10.78 22.86 -21.40
N VAL A 166 11.78 22.00 -21.19
CA VAL A 166 13.19 22.39 -21.31
C VAL A 166 13.49 22.86 -22.73
N ILE A 167 13.06 22.12 -23.75
CA ILE A 167 13.24 22.50 -25.16
C ILE A 167 12.64 23.88 -25.45
N ASN A 168 11.42 24.14 -24.97
CA ASN A 168 10.76 25.44 -25.16
C ASN A 168 11.50 26.60 -24.49
N LEU A 169 12.09 26.36 -23.33
CA LEU A 169 12.82 27.40 -22.61
C LEU A 169 14.23 27.63 -23.17
N LEU A 170 14.84 26.62 -23.80
CA LEU A 170 16.09 26.79 -24.53
C LEU A 170 15.93 27.67 -25.77
N ASP A 171 14.78 27.62 -26.43
CA ASP A 171 14.47 28.50 -27.57
C ASP A 171 14.45 29.99 -27.16
N ASN A 172 13.96 30.27 -25.95
CA ASN A 172 13.89 31.63 -25.40
C ASN A 172 15.25 32.21 -24.99
N LEU A 173 16.31 31.40 -24.88
CA LEU A 173 17.65 31.86 -24.47
C LEU A 173 18.52 32.38 -25.62
N ASP A 174 17.90 32.64 -26.78
CA ASP A 174 18.53 33.22 -27.96
C ASP A 174 19.88 32.55 -28.32
N THR A 175 19.87 31.23 -28.46
CA THR A 175 21.05 30.41 -28.80
C THR A 175 21.67 30.70 -30.18
N GLY A 176 21.17 31.72 -30.90
CA GLY A 176 21.68 32.17 -32.21
C GLY A 176 21.39 31.23 -33.39
N SER A 177 20.92 30.00 -33.16
CA SER A 177 20.68 29.01 -34.22
C SER A 177 19.26 29.09 -34.78
N LYS A 178 19.12 29.58 -36.02
CA LYS A 178 17.82 29.58 -36.74
C LYS A 178 17.26 28.17 -36.91
N ALA A 179 18.14 27.20 -37.22
CA ALA A 179 17.74 25.80 -37.40
C ALA A 179 17.11 25.19 -36.13
N PHE A 180 17.59 25.57 -34.95
CA PHE A 180 17.01 25.14 -33.69
C PHE A 180 15.60 25.71 -33.48
N ARG A 181 15.40 27.02 -33.76
CA ARG A 181 14.06 27.64 -33.64
C ARG A 181 13.06 27.00 -34.60
N ASP A 182 13.46 26.80 -35.86
CA ASP A 182 12.61 26.15 -36.87
C ASP A 182 12.23 24.72 -36.44
N PHE A 183 13.17 23.99 -35.82
CA PHE A 183 12.90 22.69 -35.23
C PHE A 183 11.90 22.76 -34.06
N VAL A 184 12.07 23.71 -33.13
CA VAL A 184 11.14 23.90 -32.00
C VAL A 184 9.74 24.26 -32.49
N VAL A 185 9.61 25.15 -33.48
CA VAL A 185 8.32 25.49 -34.09
C VAL A 185 7.64 24.26 -34.72
N LEU A 186 8.42 23.44 -35.44
CA LEU A 186 7.90 22.19 -36.01
C LEU A 186 7.47 21.22 -34.91
N LEU A 187 8.27 21.06 -33.86
CA LEU A 187 7.96 20.22 -32.71
C LEU A 187 6.66 20.68 -32.03
N ASP A 188 6.52 21.97 -31.75
CA ASP A 188 5.38 22.59 -31.08
C ASP A 188 4.07 22.35 -31.82
N LYS A 189 4.09 22.41 -33.16
CA LYS A 189 2.93 22.14 -34.01
C LYS A 189 2.27 20.79 -33.72
N TYR A 190 3.06 19.75 -33.42
CA TYR A 190 2.56 18.40 -33.16
C TYR A 190 2.42 18.10 -31.67
N THR A 191 3.41 18.51 -30.89
CA THR A 191 3.48 18.12 -29.48
C THR A 191 2.57 18.95 -28.58
N ASN A 192 2.31 20.22 -28.87
CA ASN A 192 1.42 21.02 -28.02
C ASN A 192 -0.02 20.48 -28.04
N PRO A 193 -0.65 20.21 -29.21
CA PRO A 193 -1.97 19.56 -29.24
C PRO A 193 -1.93 18.18 -28.58
N PHE A 194 -0.94 17.36 -28.91
CA PHE A 194 -0.80 16.02 -28.33
C PHE A 194 -0.74 16.04 -26.80
N LEU A 195 0.11 16.90 -26.22
CA LEU A 195 0.28 17.01 -24.76
C LEU A 195 -0.96 17.60 -24.08
N ALA A 196 -1.69 18.52 -24.74
CA ALA A 196 -2.95 19.04 -24.22
C ALA A 196 -4.00 17.93 -24.09
N TYR A 197 -4.18 17.10 -25.12
CA TYR A 197 -5.08 15.94 -25.06
C TYR A 197 -4.59 14.88 -24.07
N LEU A 198 -3.29 14.56 -24.09
CA LEU A 198 -2.69 13.62 -23.15
C LEU A 198 -2.92 14.05 -21.69
N GLY A 199 -2.94 15.35 -21.42
CA GLY A 199 -3.13 15.95 -20.10
C GLY A 199 -4.41 15.49 -19.39
N TRP A 200 -5.52 15.26 -20.10
CA TRP A 200 -6.77 14.78 -19.50
C TRP A 200 -7.06 13.31 -19.85
N CYS A 201 -6.75 12.87 -21.07
CA CYS A 201 -6.95 11.49 -21.52
C CYS A 201 -6.20 10.49 -20.63
N PHE A 202 -5.07 10.89 -20.06
CA PHE A 202 -4.30 10.05 -19.16
C PHE A 202 -5.04 9.71 -17.84
N PHE A 203 -5.74 10.69 -17.27
CA PHE A 203 -6.41 10.53 -15.97
C PHE A 203 -7.85 10.04 -16.10
N ALA A 204 -8.51 10.30 -17.23
CA ALA A 204 -9.90 9.94 -17.48
C ALA A 204 -10.22 8.45 -17.23
N PRO A 205 -9.46 7.46 -17.76
CA PRO A 205 -9.80 6.05 -17.57
C PRO A 205 -9.83 5.65 -16.09
N ARG A 206 -8.85 6.09 -15.29
CA ARG A 206 -8.77 5.77 -13.87
C ARG A 206 -9.85 6.50 -13.08
N LEU A 207 -10.09 7.78 -13.37
CA LEU A 207 -11.16 8.58 -12.76
C LEU A 207 -12.53 7.94 -12.96
N PHE A 208 -12.93 7.72 -14.22
CA PHE A 208 -14.26 7.20 -14.54
C PHE A 208 -14.47 5.78 -14.04
N THR A 209 -13.43 4.94 -14.05
CA THR A 209 -13.52 3.60 -13.47
C THR A 209 -13.73 3.65 -11.95
N ASN A 210 -13.00 4.52 -11.25
CA ASN A 210 -13.17 4.66 -9.80
C ASN A 210 -14.55 5.24 -9.43
N LEU A 211 -15.04 6.24 -10.17
CA LEU A 211 -16.39 6.79 -10.00
C LEU A 211 -17.46 5.72 -10.28
N PHE A 212 -17.34 5.00 -11.39
CA PHE A 212 -18.27 3.93 -11.75
C PHE A 212 -18.33 2.86 -10.66
N LEU A 213 -17.18 2.42 -10.12
CA LEU A 213 -17.16 1.43 -9.05
C LEU A 213 -17.79 1.96 -7.76
N ILE A 214 -17.56 3.21 -7.38
CA ILE A 214 -18.21 3.79 -6.20
C ILE A 214 -19.73 3.79 -6.42
N LEU A 215 -20.21 4.26 -7.57
CA LEU A 215 -21.64 4.28 -7.89
C LEU A 215 -22.25 2.87 -7.93
N LYS A 216 -21.60 1.94 -8.63
CA LYS A 216 -22.03 0.54 -8.76
C LYS A 216 -22.22 -0.12 -7.39
N HIS A 217 -21.31 0.12 -6.45
CA HIS A 217 -21.37 -0.51 -5.14
C HIS A 217 -22.19 0.29 -4.11
N THR A 218 -22.55 1.54 -4.40
CA THR A 218 -23.41 2.35 -3.53
C THR A 218 -24.89 2.17 -3.86
N ILE A 219 -25.25 2.16 -5.13
CA ILE A 219 -26.65 2.08 -5.58
C ILE A 219 -27.05 0.59 -5.67
N PRO A 220 -28.06 0.12 -4.90
CA PRO A 220 -28.51 -1.25 -4.99
C PRO A 220 -29.12 -1.53 -6.36
N GLY A 221 -28.71 -2.64 -6.99
CA GLY A 221 -29.22 -3.06 -8.29
C GLY A 221 -29.07 -4.57 -8.50
N GLN A 222 -29.47 -5.06 -9.67
CA GLN A 222 -29.41 -6.49 -10.02
C GLN A 222 -27.97 -7.05 -10.09
N TRP A 223 -26.96 -6.17 -10.23
CA TRP A 223 -25.54 -6.53 -10.26
C TRP A 223 -24.92 -6.75 -8.88
N MET A 224 -25.64 -6.44 -7.80
CA MET A 224 -25.15 -6.47 -6.42
C MET A 224 -25.58 -7.76 -5.73
N GLY A 225 -24.67 -8.40 -4.97
CA GLY A 225 -24.99 -9.61 -4.22
C GLY A 225 -25.88 -9.33 -3.00
N GLU A 226 -26.66 -10.32 -2.56
CA GLU A 226 -27.59 -10.15 -1.42
C GLU A 226 -26.88 -9.75 -0.12
N LYS A 227 -25.69 -10.31 0.14
CA LYS A 227 -24.87 -9.94 1.31
C LYS A 227 -24.31 -8.51 1.23
N GLU A 228 -24.00 -8.02 0.03
CA GLU A 228 -23.57 -6.63 -0.14
C GLU A 228 -24.76 -5.69 0.04
N LYS A 229 -25.92 -6.03 -0.54
CA LYS A 229 -27.17 -5.27 -0.40
C LYS A 229 -27.66 -5.15 1.03
N SER A 230 -27.34 -6.12 1.90
CA SER A 230 -27.77 -6.09 3.30
C SER A 230 -27.04 -5.04 4.14
N LEU A 231 -25.96 -4.43 3.62
CA LEU A 231 -25.34 -3.26 4.23
C LEU A 231 -26.08 -1.98 3.87
N ASP A 232 -26.09 -1.03 4.81
CA ASP A 232 -26.62 0.30 4.53
C ASP A 232 -25.83 0.98 3.39
N TRP A 233 -26.50 1.82 2.61
CA TRP A 233 -25.88 2.51 1.47
C TRP A 233 -24.71 3.39 1.92
N SER A 234 -24.78 3.99 3.10
CA SER A 234 -23.70 4.81 3.65
C SER A 234 -22.46 3.98 3.97
N ASP A 235 -22.64 2.75 4.47
CA ASP A 235 -21.54 1.85 4.77
C ASP A 235 -20.83 1.39 3.51
N ARG A 236 -21.62 1.02 2.49
CA ARG A 236 -21.10 0.67 1.16
C ARG A 236 -20.33 1.83 0.55
N PHE A 237 -20.95 3.02 0.52
CA PHE A 237 -20.31 4.22 -0.01
C PHE A 237 -18.99 4.50 0.70
N TYR A 238 -19.00 4.53 2.03
CA TYR A 238 -17.81 4.82 2.83
C TYR A 238 -16.70 3.78 2.63
N ALA A 239 -17.03 2.49 2.66
CA ALA A 239 -16.04 1.42 2.48
C ALA A 239 -15.40 1.45 1.07
N HIS A 240 -16.19 1.77 0.04
CA HIS A 240 -15.67 1.90 -1.32
C HIS A 240 -14.88 3.20 -1.54
N LEU A 241 -15.29 4.29 -0.91
CA LEU A 241 -14.62 5.59 -0.93
C LEU A 241 -13.26 5.52 -0.22
N GLN A 242 -13.20 4.94 0.99
CA GLN A 242 -11.96 4.78 1.77
C GLN A 242 -10.80 4.18 0.97
N ARG A 243 -11.11 3.30 0.01
CA ARG A 243 -10.12 2.59 -0.81
C ARG A 243 -9.64 3.37 -2.03
N ARG A 244 -10.40 4.37 -2.48
CA ARG A 244 -10.21 5.04 -3.78
C ARG A 244 -10.05 6.54 -3.70
N TRP A 245 -10.44 7.17 -2.59
CA TRP A 245 -10.62 8.62 -2.53
C TRP A 245 -9.33 9.39 -2.83
N PHE A 246 -8.15 8.93 -2.42
CA PHE A 246 -6.91 9.63 -2.75
C PHE A 246 -6.57 9.59 -4.25
N GLU A 247 -6.85 8.46 -4.91
CA GLU A 247 -6.68 8.34 -6.38
C GLU A 247 -7.75 9.18 -7.09
N LEU A 248 -8.99 9.13 -6.61
CA LEU A 248 -10.12 9.88 -7.13
C LEU A 248 -9.90 11.40 -7.03
N ALA A 249 -9.40 11.88 -5.89
CA ALA A 249 -9.13 13.29 -5.65
C ALA A 249 -8.00 13.79 -6.56
N ASN A 250 -6.91 13.04 -6.67
CA ASN A 250 -5.81 13.32 -7.58
C ASN A 250 -6.28 13.37 -9.04
N ASP A 251 -7.01 12.34 -9.49
CA ASP A 251 -7.44 12.24 -10.88
C ASP A 251 -8.48 13.30 -11.23
N SER A 252 -9.38 13.65 -10.31
CA SER A 252 -10.35 14.73 -10.50
C SER A 252 -9.64 16.06 -10.79
N VAL A 253 -8.66 16.44 -9.96
CA VAL A 253 -7.92 17.70 -10.14
C VAL A 253 -7.16 17.70 -11.46
N TRP A 254 -6.38 16.65 -11.75
CA TRP A 254 -5.57 16.60 -12.96
C TRP A 254 -6.41 16.46 -14.24
N PHE A 255 -7.54 15.76 -14.19
CA PHE A 255 -8.50 15.71 -15.29
C PHE A 255 -9.09 17.10 -15.55
N THR A 256 -9.57 17.80 -14.51
CA THR A 256 -10.14 19.15 -14.65
C THR A 256 -9.10 20.14 -15.17
N VAL A 257 -7.88 20.12 -14.63
CA VAL A 257 -6.79 20.97 -15.14
C VAL A 257 -6.46 20.66 -16.59
N GLY A 258 -6.41 19.37 -16.97
CA GLY A 258 -6.20 18.96 -18.35
C GLY A 258 -7.30 19.46 -19.31
N ILE A 259 -8.57 19.34 -18.92
CA ILE A 259 -9.71 19.83 -19.72
C ILE A 259 -9.66 21.36 -19.86
N LEU A 260 -9.44 22.08 -18.76
CA LEU A 260 -9.35 23.54 -18.80
C LEU A 260 -8.17 24.01 -19.65
N ASN A 261 -6.99 23.39 -19.52
CA ASN A 261 -5.83 23.72 -20.35
C ASN A 261 -6.03 23.37 -21.83
N CYS A 262 -6.81 22.32 -22.14
CA CYS A 262 -7.04 21.87 -23.50
C CYS A 262 -8.09 22.71 -24.25
N PHE A 263 -9.16 23.13 -23.56
CA PHE A 263 -10.33 23.74 -24.22
C PHE A 263 -10.65 25.18 -23.80
N VAL A 264 -10.19 25.63 -22.63
CA VAL A 264 -10.57 26.93 -22.05
C VAL A 264 -9.40 27.90 -22.03
N LEU A 265 -8.26 27.48 -21.47
CA LEU A 265 -7.05 28.29 -21.31
C LEU A 265 -6.19 28.21 -22.57
N VAL A 266 -6.76 28.61 -23.70
CA VAL A 266 -6.11 28.65 -25.01
C VAL A 266 -5.99 30.09 -25.53
N GLY A 267 -5.16 30.31 -26.55
CA GLY A 267 -4.95 31.63 -27.14
C GLY A 267 -4.44 32.64 -26.11
N ALA A 268 -5.13 33.78 -25.97
CA ALA A 268 -4.76 34.84 -25.02
C ALA A 268 -4.78 34.39 -23.54
N LEU A 269 -5.55 33.35 -23.20
CA LEU A 269 -5.63 32.81 -21.84
C LEU A 269 -4.58 31.74 -21.54
N ALA A 270 -3.80 31.31 -22.54
CA ALA A 270 -2.78 30.27 -22.38
C ALA A 270 -1.78 30.52 -21.24
N PRO A 271 -1.33 31.76 -20.93
CA PRO A 271 -0.44 32.01 -19.81
C PRO A 271 -1.03 31.61 -18.44
N LEU A 272 -2.36 31.63 -18.28
CA LEU A 272 -3.03 31.24 -17.04
C LEU A 272 -2.91 29.73 -16.74
N SER A 273 -2.66 28.90 -17.76
CA SER A 273 -2.50 27.45 -17.62
C SER A 273 -1.35 27.07 -16.67
N VAL A 274 -0.29 27.88 -16.61
CA VAL A 274 0.87 27.63 -15.75
C VAL A 274 0.49 27.80 -14.28
N TYR A 275 -0.30 28.83 -13.95
CA TYR A 275 -0.75 29.09 -12.58
C TYR A 275 -1.76 28.02 -12.12
N LEU A 276 -2.68 27.62 -13.00
CA LEU A 276 -3.58 26.51 -12.71
C LEU A 276 -2.83 25.19 -12.47
N SER A 277 -1.79 24.92 -13.28
CA SER A 277 -0.94 23.74 -13.08
C SER A 277 -0.15 23.82 -11.77
N LEU A 278 0.37 25.00 -11.41
CA LEU A 278 1.04 25.21 -10.13
C LEU A 278 0.10 24.94 -8.95
N PHE A 279 -1.15 25.40 -9.03
CA PHE A 279 -2.18 25.08 -8.03
C PHE A 279 -2.41 23.56 -7.91
N ALA A 280 -2.48 22.83 -9.02
CA ALA A 280 -2.60 21.37 -8.98
C ALA A 280 -1.40 20.69 -8.30
N PHE A 281 -0.18 21.19 -8.50
CA PHE A 281 0.98 20.66 -7.77
C PHE A 281 0.94 20.96 -6.27
N VAL A 282 0.44 22.13 -5.86
CA VAL A 282 0.20 22.43 -4.44
C VAL A 282 -0.84 21.47 -3.85
N PHE A 283 -1.90 21.19 -4.60
CA PHE A 283 -2.89 20.18 -4.23
C PHE A 283 -2.25 18.79 -4.08
N ASP A 284 -1.33 18.38 -4.97
CA ASP A 284 -0.63 17.09 -4.86
C ASP A 284 0.15 16.98 -3.54
N VAL A 285 0.79 18.06 -3.09
CA VAL A 285 1.46 18.12 -1.78
C VAL A 285 0.45 17.92 -0.65
N ALA A 286 -0.67 18.65 -0.68
CA ALA A 286 -1.72 18.53 0.34
C ALA A 286 -2.31 17.10 0.38
N ASN A 287 -2.66 16.55 -0.78
CA ASN A 287 -3.25 15.22 -0.92
C ASN A 287 -2.27 14.11 -0.47
N THR A 288 -1.00 14.21 -0.84
CA THR A 288 0.04 13.25 -0.43
C THR A 288 0.36 13.36 1.06
N SER A 289 0.40 14.58 1.60
CA SER A 289 0.61 14.81 3.04
C SER A 289 -0.55 14.27 3.88
N LEU A 290 -1.79 14.47 3.42
CA LEU A 290 -2.97 13.92 4.06
C LEU A 290 -2.97 12.38 4.00
N ARG A 291 -2.49 11.79 2.91
CA ARG A 291 -2.28 10.34 2.79
C ARG A 291 -1.29 9.82 3.81
N ALA A 292 -0.12 10.45 3.89
CA ALA A 292 0.90 10.12 4.86
C ALA A 292 0.36 10.20 6.30
N TYR A 293 -0.33 11.31 6.63
CA TYR A 293 -0.93 11.51 7.95
C TYR A 293 -1.90 10.38 8.33
N ILE A 294 -2.81 10.00 7.42
CA ILE A 294 -3.80 8.94 7.69
C ILE A 294 -3.15 7.55 7.78
N GLU A 295 -2.22 7.22 6.87
CA GLU A 295 -1.55 5.92 6.86
C GLU A 295 -0.65 5.72 8.09
N ILE A 296 0.17 6.72 8.44
CA ILE A 296 1.01 6.71 9.63
C ILE A 296 0.13 6.74 10.89
N GLY A 297 -0.91 7.57 10.92
CA GLY A 297 -1.82 7.68 12.06
C GLY A 297 -2.50 6.35 12.41
N ARG A 298 -2.91 5.55 11.41
CA ARG A 298 -3.45 4.20 11.65
C ARG A 298 -2.46 3.25 12.29
N LEU A 299 -1.19 3.29 11.85
CA LEU A 299 -0.14 2.46 12.44
C LEU A 299 0.22 2.91 13.87
N GLN A 300 0.25 4.21 14.12
CA GLN A 300 0.47 4.77 15.45
C GLN A 300 -0.68 4.44 16.40
N GLN A 301 -1.92 4.46 15.90
CA GLN A 301 -3.08 4.01 16.67
C GLN A 301 -2.93 2.52 17.05
N LEU A 302 -2.59 1.67 16.08
CA LEU A 302 -2.34 0.24 16.35
C LEU A 302 -1.21 0.05 17.38
N GLN A 303 -0.12 0.80 17.25
CA GLN A 303 0.99 0.79 18.21
C GLN A 303 0.52 1.16 19.63
N LYS A 304 -0.35 2.18 19.74
CA LYS A 304 -0.92 2.62 21.03
C LYS A 304 -1.83 1.55 21.63
N GLU A 305 -2.71 0.94 20.83
CA GLU A 305 -3.61 -0.13 21.25
C GLU A 305 -2.83 -1.35 21.78
N TYR A 306 -1.72 -1.72 21.12
CA TYR A 306 -0.81 -2.75 21.62
C TYR A 306 -0.03 -2.31 22.87
N GLY A 307 0.25 -1.01 23.04
CA GLY A 307 0.82 -0.45 24.28
C GLY A 307 -0.14 -0.55 25.47
N GLU A 308 -1.43 -0.32 25.24
CA GLU A 308 -2.45 -0.54 26.27
C GLU A 308 -2.53 -2.03 26.67
N LEU A 309 -2.50 -2.94 25.69
CA LEU A 309 -2.46 -4.38 25.94
C LEU A 309 -1.21 -4.78 26.73
N PHE A 310 -0.04 -4.23 26.40
CA PHE A 310 1.21 -4.47 27.13
C PHE A 310 1.12 -4.07 28.61
N ASN A 311 0.51 -2.90 28.89
CA ASN A 311 0.38 -2.38 30.24
C ASN A 311 -0.66 -3.15 31.09
N GLN A 312 -1.68 -3.73 30.46
CA GLN A 312 -2.75 -4.47 31.13
C GLN A 312 -2.35 -5.94 31.38
N GLU A 313 -1.47 -6.50 30.57
CA GLU A 313 -1.04 -7.88 30.69
C GLU A 313 -0.12 -8.09 31.91
N LYS A 314 -0.37 -9.15 32.68
CA LYS A 314 0.41 -9.50 33.87
C LYS A 314 1.40 -10.62 33.62
N ASN A 315 1.16 -11.44 32.59
CA ASN A 315 2.01 -12.56 32.23
C ASN A 315 3.24 -12.09 31.42
N GLU A 316 4.45 -12.35 31.91
CA GLU A 316 5.71 -11.94 31.29
C GLU A 316 5.94 -12.55 29.89
N ASP A 317 5.53 -13.79 29.66
CA ASP A 317 5.67 -14.44 28.35
C ASP A 317 4.78 -13.78 27.29
N LYS A 318 3.56 -13.40 27.70
CA LYS A 318 2.64 -12.65 26.84
C LYS A 318 3.12 -11.22 26.62
N LYS A 319 3.63 -10.54 27.65
CA LYS A 319 4.26 -9.22 27.49
C LYS A 319 5.40 -9.25 26.49
N LYS A 320 6.27 -10.27 26.55
CA LYS A 320 7.35 -10.45 25.55
C LYS A 320 6.78 -10.59 24.15
N THR A 321 5.73 -11.41 23.98
CA THR A 321 5.06 -11.60 22.68
C THR A 321 4.41 -10.32 22.15
N ILE A 322 3.81 -9.50 23.03
CA ILE A 322 3.24 -8.18 22.70
C ILE A 322 4.36 -7.23 22.29
N LYS A 323 5.48 -7.22 23.02
CA LYS A 323 6.65 -6.38 22.70
C LYS A 323 7.20 -6.70 21.31
N GLU A 324 7.32 -7.99 20.96
CA GLU A 324 7.74 -8.40 19.62
C GLU A 324 6.77 -7.92 18.51
N TYR A 325 5.46 -7.86 18.79
CA TYR A 325 4.49 -7.24 17.88
C TYR A 325 4.71 -5.73 17.77
N GLN A 326 4.91 -5.05 18.89
CA GLN A 326 5.20 -3.61 18.92
C GLN A 326 6.48 -3.26 18.16
N ASP A 327 7.51 -4.09 18.24
CA ASP A 327 8.76 -3.91 17.50
C ASP A 327 8.52 -4.05 15.98
N SER A 328 7.71 -5.04 15.58
CA SER A 328 7.30 -5.23 14.18
C SER A 328 6.49 -4.05 13.63
N ILE A 329 5.53 -3.54 14.41
CA ILE A 329 4.74 -2.35 14.07
C ILE A 329 5.66 -1.12 13.99
N SER A 330 6.60 -0.95 14.92
CA SER A 330 7.56 0.15 14.94
C SER A 330 8.48 0.12 13.71
N TYR A 331 8.94 -1.06 13.30
CA TYR A 331 9.69 -1.23 12.05
C TYR A 331 8.86 -0.79 10.85
N ARG A 332 7.58 -1.19 10.77
CA ARG A 332 6.67 -0.76 9.70
C ARG A 332 6.43 0.75 9.72
N ILE A 333 6.25 1.37 10.89
CA ILE A 333 6.11 2.83 11.02
C ILE A 333 7.34 3.54 10.46
N LYS A 334 8.55 3.10 10.80
CA LYS A 334 9.80 3.70 10.28
C LYS A 334 9.85 3.66 8.76
N PHE A 335 9.51 2.52 8.16
CA PHE A 335 9.44 2.38 6.70
C PHE A 335 8.40 3.33 6.09
N GLU A 336 7.18 3.38 6.65
CA GLU A 336 6.11 4.23 6.12
C GLU A 336 6.40 5.73 6.29
N VAL A 337 7.10 6.14 7.36
CA VAL A 337 7.59 7.51 7.54
C VAL A 337 8.63 7.85 6.46
N LEU A 338 9.60 6.98 6.21
CA LEU A 338 10.60 7.19 5.15
C LEU A 338 9.96 7.28 3.76
N ARG A 339 9.03 6.37 3.45
CA ARG A 339 8.26 6.39 2.19
C ARG A 339 7.45 7.67 2.05
N SER A 340 6.79 8.09 3.13
CA SER A 340 6.00 9.31 3.15
C SER A 340 6.87 10.54 2.95
N PHE A 341 8.02 10.63 3.63
CA PHE A 341 8.99 11.71 3.46
C PHE A 341 9.45 11.82 2.01
N LEU A 342 9.81 10.71 1.37
CA LEU A 342 10.19 10.70 -0.05
C LEU A 342 9.07 11.22 -0.95
N SER A 343 7.83 10.79 -0.70
CA SER A 343 6.67 11.19 -1.50
C SER A 343 6.27 12.66 -1.32
N VAL A 344 6.21 13.15 -0.06
CA VAL A 344 5.82 14.52 0.28
C VAL A 344 6.94 15.50 -0.08
N GLY A 345 8.18 15.16 0.28
CA GLY A 345 9.36 15.93 -0.08
C GLY A 345 9.54 16.03 -1.60
N GLY A 346 9.32 14.93 -2.32
CA GLY A 346 9.33 14.92 -3.78
C GLY A 346 8.26 15.83 -4.39
N ALA A 347 7.03 15.79 -3.87
CA ALA A 347 5.95 16.68 -4.32
C ALA A 347 6.25 18.16 -4.03
N ALA A 348 6.78 18.47 -2.83
CA ALA A 348 7.15 19.83 -2.45
C ALA A 348 8.30 20.37 -3.32
N ALA A 349 9.32 19.55 -3.60
CA ALA A 349 10.41 19.91 -4.50
C ALA A 349 9.90 20.18 -5.93
N VAL A 350 8.90 19.42 -6.41
CA VAL A 350 8.24 19.68 -7.70
C VAL A 350 7.51 21.03 -7.68
N VAL A 351 6.81 21.39 -6.60
CA VAL A 351 6.17 22.72 -6.48
C VAL A 351 7.21 23.84 -6.59
N ILE A 352 8.33 23.73 -5.87
CA ILE A 352 9.41 24.72 -5.92
C ILE A 352 9.97 24.85 -7.34
N ALA A 353 10.30 23.72 -7.97
CA ALA A 353 10.84 23.71 -9.33
C ALA A 353 9.81 24.25 -10.37
N MET A 354 8.52 23.96 -10.16
CA MET A 354 7.43 24.54 -10.97
C MET A 354 7.30 26.05 -10.79
N ALA A 355 7.40 26.55 -9.56
CA ALA A 355 7.36 27.98 -9.27
C ALA A 355 8.52 28.73 -9.94
N LEU A 356 9.72 28.14 -9.94
CA LEU A 356 10.88 28.67 -10.66
C LEU A 356 10.68 28.66 -12.18
N SER A 357 9.88 27.73 -12.71
CA SER A 357 9.59 27.62 -14.15
C SER A 357 8.49 28.56 -14.67
N VAL A 358 7.95 29.45 -13.83
CA VAL A 358 6.88 30.38 -14.23
C VAL A 358 7.42 31.43 -15.22
N PRO A 359 6.77 31.65 -16.38
CA PRO A 359 7.24 32.58 -17.40
C PRO A 359 7.48 34.01 -16.90
N ALA A 360 6.71 34.47 -15.90
CA ALA A 360 6.88 35.81 -15.32
C ALA A 360 8.28 36.06 -14.74
N LEU A 361 8.96 35.02 -14.24
CA LEU A 361 10.34 35.13 -13.76
C LEU A 361 11.35 35.32 -14.91
N GLY A 362 10.97 34.92 -16.13
CA GLY A 362 11.76 35.13 -17.33
C GLY A 362 11.94 36.59 -17.71
N PHE A 363 11.01 37.47 -17.29
CA PHE A 363 11.18 38.93 -17.45
C PHE A 363 12.31 39.49 -16.60
N ILE A 364 12.63 38.84 -15.47
CA ILE A 364 13.75 39.21 -14.61
C ILE A 364 15.05 38.60 -15.15
N ASN A 365 15.03 37.29 -15.40
CA ASN A 365 16.15 36.58 -16.00
C ASN A 365 15.66 35.29 -16.71
N PRO A 366 15.87 35.13 -18.03
CA PRO A 366 15.40 33.98 -18.78
C PRO A 366 16.05 32.65 -18.35
N VAL A 367 17.18 32.69 -17.64
CA VAL A 367 17.84 31.50 -17.09
C VAL A 367 17.06 30.88 -15.93
N ILE A 368 16.32 31.67 -15.14
CA ILE A 368 15.61 31.18 -13.95
C ILE A 368 14.56 30.12 -14.34
N PRO A 369 13.66 30.37 -15.32
CA PRO A 369 12.74 29.34 -15.78
C PRO A 369 13.41 28.08 -16.31
N LEU A 370 14.54 28.21 -17.02
CA LEU A 370 15.28 27.06 -17.54
C LEU A 370 15.80 26.19 -16.39
N VAL A 371 16.41 26.80 -15.37
CA VAL A 371 16.89 26.09 -14.18
C VAL A 371 15.73 25.34 -13.50
N GLY A 372 14.56 25.99 -13.35
CA GLY A 372 13.36 25.33 -12.83
C GLY A 372 12.95 24.10 -13.65
N ALA A 373 12.96 24.19 -14.98
CA ALA A 373 12.61 23.08 -15.87
C ALA A 373 13.64 21.92 -15.84
N LEU A 374 14.93 22.23 -15.76
CA LEU A 374 15.98 21.23 -15.59
C LEU A 374 15.87 20.52 -14.23
N LEU A 375 15.60 21.27 -13.16
CA LEU A 375 15.33 20.71 -11.83
C LEU A 375 14.15 19.73 -11.87
N LEU A 376 13.08 20.01 -12.62
CA LEU A 376 11.97 19.07 -12.78
C LEU A 376 12.40 17.75 -13.42
N LEU A 377 13.28 17.77 -14.42
CA LEU A 377 13.81 16.53 -15.02
C LEU A 377 14.70 15.76 -14.05
N VAL A 378 15.59 16.45 -13.35
CA VAL A 378 16.47 15.83 -12.35
C VAL A 378 15.64 15.20 -11.22
N LEU A 379 14.67 15.94 -10.68
CA LEU A 379 13.76 15.45 -9.63
C LEU A 379 12.96 14.22 -10.08
N TRP A 380 12.58 14.12 -11.36
CA TRP A 380 11.95 12.91 -11.89
C TRP A 380 12.90 11.70 -11.81
N GLY A 381 14.14 11.85 -12.27
CA GLY A 381 15.13 10.77 -12.26
C GLY A 381 15.51 10.33 -10.85
N VAL A 382 15.77 11.31 -9.97
CA VAL A 382 16.08 11.05 -8.54
C VAL A 382 14.91 10.38 -7.84
N SER A 383 13.68 10.86 -8.05
CA SER A 383 12.49 10.25 -7.44
C SER A 383 12.28 8.81 -7.90
N LEU A 384 12.49 8.52 -9.19
CA LEU A 384 12.41 7.16 -9.73
C LEU A 384 13.46 6.24 -9.08
N TYR A 385 14.72 6.68 -9.03
CA TYR A 385 15.81 5.92 -8.43
C TYR A 385 15.58 5.65 -6.94
N LEU A 386 15.25 6.67 -6.15
CA LEU A 386 15.02 6.55 -4.72
C LEU A 386 13.79 5.70 -4.40
N THR A 387 12.73 5.77 -5.21
CA THR A 387 11.54 4.92 -5.02
C THR A 387 11.89 3.45 -5.27
N ASN A 388 12.60 3.16 -6.35
CA ASN A 388 13.05 1.79 -6.64
C ASN A 388 13.99 1.26 -5.54
N LYS A 389 14.88 2.10 -5.00
CA LYS A 389 15.75 1.73 -3.90
C LYS A 389 15.00 1.50 -2.60
N LEU A 390 14.00 2.32 -2.30
CA LEU A 390 13.16 2.14 -1.13
C LEU A 390 12.32 0.86 -1.22
N ASP A 391 11.87 0.48 -2.42
CA ASP A 391 11.12 -0.76 -2.65
C ASP A 391 11.94 -2.02 -2.29
N GLU A 392 13.28 -1.97 -2.32
CA GLU A 392 14.16 -3.05 -1.85
C GLU A 392 14.02 -3.31 -0.34
N TYR A 393 13.68 -2.27 0.45
CA TYR A 393 13.51 -2.34 1.91
C TYR A 393 12.05 -2.57 2.34
N ARG A 394 11.13 -2.72 1.38
CA ARG A 394 9.72 -2.85 1.66
C ARG A 394 9.45 -4.10 2.52
N PRO A 395 8.77 -3.96 3.67
CA PRO A 395 8.39 -5.12 4.48
C PRO A 395 7.53 -6.09 3.66
N VAL A 396 7.99 -7.34 3.56
CA VAL A 396 7.36 -8.33 2.69
C VAL A 396 6.23 -9.05 3.43
N ASP A 397 5.01 -8.78 2.97
CA ASP A 397 3.77 -9.30 3.55
C ASP A 397 3.32 -10.65 2.95
N ASN A 398 3.97 -11.09 1.88
CA ASN A 398 3.65 -12.35 1.20
C ASN A 398 4.37 -13.51 1.90
N ILE A 399 3.60 -14.52 2.27
CA ILE A 399 4.11 -15.76 2.82
C ILE A 399 4.28 -16.76 1.68
N GLU A 400 5.50 -17.25 1.53
CA GLU A 400 5.85 -18.33 0.63
C GLU A 400 5.98 -19.63 1.43
N LYS A 401 5.76 -20.77 0.78
CA LYS A 401 5.93 -22.06 1.44
C LYS A 401 7.38 -22.20 1.91
N PRO A 402 7.65 -22.40 3.21
CA PRO A 402 9.01 -22.56 3.70
C PRO A 402 9.64 -23.84 3.11
N ALA A 403 10.97 -23.83 2.98
CA ALA A 403 11.70 -25.00 2.48
C ALA A 403 11.43 -26.23 3.36
N LEU A 404 11.45 -27.43 2.76
CA LEU A 404 11.18 -28.70 3.46
C LEU A 404 12.10 -28.90 4.69
N SER A 405 13.31 -28.35 4.66
CA SER A 405 14.27 -28.39 5.77
C SER A 405 13.78 -27.64 7.02
N VAL A 406 13.07 -26.52 6.85
CA VAL A 406 12.46 -25.75 7.95
C VAL A 406 11.27 -26.51 8.53
N ILE A 407 10.45 -27.09 7.66
CA ILE A 407 9.29 -27.90 8.06
C ILE A 407 9.74 -29.12 8.88
N ASN A 408 10.81 -29.80 8.45
CA ASN A 408 11.36 -30.95 9.18
C ASN A 408 11.95 -30.59 10.56
N LYS A 409 12.47 -29.37 10.72
CA LYS A 409 12.94 -28.85 12.02
C LYS A 409 11.79 -28.49 12.98
N LEU A 410 10.61 -28.17 12.44
CA LEU A 410 9.45 -27.74 13.23
C LEU A 410 8.39 -28.84 13.40
N GLY A 411 8.42 -29.87 12.56
CA GLY A 411 7.42 -30.94 12.51
C GLY A 411 7.51 -31.94 13.66
N PHE A 412 6.51 -32.82 13.73
CA PHE A 412 6.35 -33.83 14.78
C PHE A 412 7.54 -34.79 14.94
N PHE A 413 8.39 -34.90 13.91
CA PHE A 413 9.61 -35.71 13.86
C PHE A 413 10.90 -34.90 13.97
N ALA A 414 10.85 -33.63 14.39
CA ALA A 414 12.03 -32.83 14.64
C ALA A 414 12.96 -33.57 15.62
N SER A 415 14.16 -33.95 15.13
CA SER A 415 15.18 -34.62 15.93
C SER A 415 15.44 -33.79 17.18
N LYS A 416 15.12 -34.35 18.36
CA LYS A 416 15.33 -33.71 19.66
C LYS A 416 16.82 -33.63 20.06
N ASN A 417 17.74 -33.93 19.14
CA ASN A 417 19.17 -34.04 19.39
C ASN A 417 19.94 -32.93 18.68
N GLU A 418 19.97 -31.74 19.28
CA GLU A 418 21.11 -30.81 19.10
C GLU A 418 21.11 -29.74 20.20
N LYS A 419 20.98 -30.15 21.46
CA LYS A 419 21.19 -29.27 22.61
C LYS A 419 22.17 -29.90 23.60
N ARG A 420 23.44 -30.00 23.19
CA ARG A 420 24.66 -30.08 24.04
C ARG A 420 25.88 -30.36 23.15
N GLU A 421 26.42 -29.35 22.45
CA GLU A 421 27.86 -29.38 22.09
C GLU A 421 28.46 -28.05 21.59
N SER A 422 27.68 -27.03 21.23
CA SER A 422 28.26 -25.76 20.74
C SER A 422 28.54 -24.70 21.81
N LEU A 423 28.28 -24.97 23.10
CA LEU A 423 28.55 -24.02 24.20
C LEU A 423 30.04 -23.90 24.60
N HIS A 424 30.96 -24.54 23.87
CA HIS A 424 32.40 -24.48 24.17
C HIS A 424 33.32 -23.96 23.04
N LEU A 425 32.80 -23.47 21.91
CA LEU A 425 33.65 -23.11 20.76
C LEU A 425 33.41 -21.77 20.07
N SER A 426 32.69 -20.82 20.67
CA SER A 426 32.52 -19.46 20.10
C SER A 426 32.91 -18.31 21.05
N ALA A 427 33.68 -18.57 22.10
CA ALA A 427 34.31 -17.53 22.92
C ALA A 427 35.64 -17.02 22.33
N LYS A 428 35.86 -17.14 21.01
CA LYS A 428 37.16 -16.81 20.42
C LYS A 428 37.11 -16.37 18.95
N THR A 429 36.32 -15.34 18.65
CA THR A 429 36.64 -14.42 17.54
C THR A 429 35.84 -13.12 17.69
N GLU A 430 36.37 -12.26 18.55
CA GLU A 430 36.14 -10.83 18.51
C GLU A 430 37.28 -10.23 17.68
N LYS A 431 36.98 -9.65 16.51
CA LYS A 431 37.51 -8.36 16.05
C LYS A 431 37.11 -8.02 14.61
N ASP A 432 36.69 -6.77 14.50
CA ASP A 432 36.74 -5.89 13.32
C ASP A 432 35.82 -6.24 12.15
N ASP A 433 34.65 -5.59 12.12
CA ASP A 433 34.20 -4.84 10.94
C ASP A 433 33.14 -3.81 11.36
N GLU A 434 33.58 -2.55 11.42
CA GLU A 434 32.74 -1.35 11.53
C GLU A 434 31.84 -1.24 10.30
N VAL A 435 30.53 -1.42 10.48
CA VAL A 435 29.52 -0.97 9.50
C VAL A 435 28.98 0.38 9.97
N GLY A 436 29.42 1.41 9.27
CA GLY A 436 29.18 2.81 9.58
C GLY A 436 27.71 3.19 9.74
N GLU A 437 27.49 4.04 10.74
CA GLU A 437 26.33 4.91 10.88
C GLU A 437 26.09 5.73 9.61
N LEU A 438 25.05 5.39 8.86
CA LEU A 438 24.40 6.28 7.90
C LEU A 438 22.90 6.36 8.21
N ILE A 439 22.58 6.78 9.43
CA ILE A 439 21.26 7.33 9.75
C ILE A 439 21.51 8.58 10.62
N PRO A 440 21.26 9.81 10.12
CA PRO A 440 21.41 10.99 10.94
C PRO A 440 20.34 10.96 12.04
N THR A 441 20.77 10.72 13.26
CA THR A 441 19.99 10.75 14.52
C THR A 441 19.64 12.17 14.98
N SER A 442 19.75 13.20 14.15
CA SER A 442 19.61 14.61 14.54
C SER A 442 18.36 15.33 14.03
N ALA A 443 17.30 14.63 13.65
CA ALA A 443 16.01 15.25 13.29
C ALA A 443 14.94 15.19 14.39
N PHE A 444 15.32 14.80 15.61
CA PHE A 444 14.43 14.80 16.78
C PHE A 444 15.03 15.67 17.88
N ASN A 445 14.81 16.98 17.76
CA ASN A 445 14.66 17.94 18.85
C ASN A 445 13.76 19.08 18.37
#